data_AF-A0A4Q4Z9I9-F1
#
_entry.id   AF-A0A4Q4Z9I9-F1
#
_cell.length_a   1.000
_cell.length_b   1.000
_cell.length_c   1.000
_cell.angle_alpha   90.00
_cell.angle_beta   90.00
_cell.angle_gamma   90.00
#
_symmetry.space_group_name_H-M   'P 1'
#
loop_
_entity.id
_entity.type
_entity.pdbx_description
1 polymer ?
#
loop_
_entity_poly.entity_id
_entity_poly.type
_entity_poly.pdbx_seq_one_letter_code
_entity_poly.pdbx_strand_id
1 'polypeptide(L)'
;MAGGVGANAHNARPCRLPFVCRTRGVVHGLAGYFESVLYESADGERRVELSTLPDNIGRKSRDMISWFPIFFPLKQPLYVPPDTELEVSMWRQTDDSKVWYEWMVEAYMWVGPSQRVKVGASDMSVPMVGAIKNHPVYFAAAAADA
;
A
#
# COMPACT_ATOMS: atom_id res chain seq x y z
N MET A 1 -2.72 12.35 24.33
CA MET A 1 -4.02 11.76 24.74
C MET A 1 -3.79 10.29 25.00
N ALA A 2 -4.11 9.84 26.21
CA ALA A 2 -3.83 8.51 26.72
C ALA A 2 -4.75 7.48 26.06
N GLY A 3 -4.16 6.38 25.59
CA GLY A 3 -4.88 5.23 25.03
C GLY A 3 -5.73 4.56 26.11
N GLY A 4 -7.05 4.60 25.92
CA GLY A 4 -7.98 3.78 26.68
C GLY A 4 -7.92 2.32 26.21
N VAL A 5 -8.13 1.40 27.15
CA VAL A 5 -8.47 -0.01 26.92
C VAL A 5 -9.66 -0.08 25.95
N GLY A 6 -9.39 -0.37 24.67
CA GLY A 6 -10.37 -0.31 23.58
C GLY A 6 -9.84 0.36 22.31
N ALA A 7 -8.71 1.06 22.37
CA ALA A 7 -8.09 1.64 21.19
C ALA A 7 -7.62 0.54 20.24
N ASN A 8 -8.04 0.61 18.96
CA ASN A 8 -7.59 -0.26 17.85
C ASN A 8 -6.09 -0.05 17.51
N ALA A 9 -5.32 0.57 18.41
CA ALA A 9 -3.91 0.92 18.26
C ALA A 9 -3.03 -0.29 17.94
N HIS A 10 -3.40 -1.49 18.40
CA HIS A 10 -2.70 -2.73 18.05
C HIS A 10 -2.76 -3.07 16.56
N ASN A 11 -3.63 -2.44 15.77
CA ASN A 11 -3.71 -2.56 14.31
C ASN A 11 -3.09 -1.36 13.57
N ALA A 12 -2.46 -0.42 14.27
CA ALA A 12 -1.64 0.60 13.62
C ALA A 12 -0.39 -0.06 13.01
N ARG A 13 -0.03 0.32 11.79
CA ARG A 13 1.08 -0.30 11.04
C ARG A 13 1.86 0.75 10.26
N PRO A 14 3.15 0.96 10.52
CA PRO A 14 4.05 1.65 9.60
C PRO A 14 4.69 0.64 8.63
N CYS A 15 4.91 1.02 7.38
CA CYS A 15 5.77 0.29 6.47
C CYS A 15 6.62 1.23 5.60
N ARG A 16 7.78 0.71 5.18
CA ARG A 16 8.66 1.34 4.20
C ARG A 16 9.01 0.32 3.14
N LEU A 17 8.75 0.66 1.88
CA LEU A 17 8.86 -0.25 0.75
C LEU A 17 9.74 0.38 -0.33
N PRO A 18 10.89 -0.23 -0.66
CA PRO A 18 11.75 0.24 -1.75
C PRO A 18 11.27 -0.29 -3.11
N PHE A 19 11.27 0.57 -4.13
CA PHE A 19 10.98 0.22 -5.52
C PHE A 19 12.04 0.81 -6.43
N VAL A 20 12.65 0.01 -7.30
CA VAL A 20 13.66 0.49 -8.25
C VAL A 20 13.02 0.85 -9.57
N CYS A 21 13.05 2.12 -9.93
CA CYS A 21 12.65 2.65 -11.22
C CYS A 21 13.85 2.71 -12.17
N ARG A 22 14.00 1.68 -13.01
CA ARG A 22 15.08 1.60 -14.01
C ARG A 22 14.96 2.66 -15.11
N THR A 23 13.73 3.08 -15.42
CA THR A 23 13.44 4.05 -16.47
C THR A 23 12.95 5.36 -15.87
N ARG A 24 13.28 6.48 -16.54
CA ARG A 24 12.73 7.79 -16.16
C ARG A 24 11.22 7.80 -16.33
N GLY A 25 10.52 8.56 -15.49
CA GLY A 25 9.06 8.64 -15.57
C GLY A 25 8.46 9.66 -14.63
N VAL A 26 7.13 9.67 -14.59
CA VAL A 26 6.35 10.48 -13.66
C VAL A 26 5.46 9.54 -12.85
N VAL A 27 5.66 9.51 -11.54
CA VAL A 27 4.88 8.73 -10.59
C VAL A 27 3.64 9.54 -10.21
N HIS A 28 2.47 9.02 -10.51
CA HIS A 28 1.19 9.68 -10.20
C HIS A 28 0.55 9.16 -8.92
N GLY A 29 0.98 7.99 -8.45
CA GLY A 29 0.36 7.28 -7.33
C GLY A 29 0.84 5.84 -7.25
N LEU A 30 0.24 5.09 -6.34
CA LEU A 30 0.54 3.69 -6.07
C LEU A 30 -0.69 2.84 -6.37
N ALA A 31 -0.49 1.69 -7.00
CA ALA A 31 -1.53 0.67 -7.14
C ALA A 31 -1.44 -0.31 -5.96
N GLY A 32 -2.56 -0.57 -5.31
CA GLY A 32 -2.66 -1.55 -4.23
C GLY A 32 -3.39 -2.81 -4.67
N TYR A 33 -2.85 -3.94 -4.23
CA TYR A 33 -3.38 -5.29 -4.43
C TYR A 33 -3.31 -6.03 -3.09
N PHE A 34 -3.98 -7.17 -2.98
CA PHE A 34 -3.86 -8.02 -1.79
C PHE A 34 -3.88 -9.50 -2.15
N GLU A 35 -3.40 -10.30 -1.22
CA GLU A 35 -3.58 -11.74 -1.20
C GLU A 35 -4.10 -12.17 0.17
N SER A 36 -4.81 -13.29 0.22
CA SER A 36 -5.33 -13.87 1.46
C SER A 36 -5.35 -15.39 1.38
N VAL A 37 -5.09 -16.04 2.50
CA VAL A 37 -5.31 -17.48 2.69
C VAL A 37 -6.65 -17.62 3.41
N LEU A 38 -7.63 -18.22 2.75
CA LEU A 38 -8.98 -18.41 3.29
C LEU A 38 -9.07 -19.65 4.16
N TYR A 39 -8.33 -20.69 3.78
CA TYR A 39 -8.29 -21.96 4.49
C TYR A 39 -6.97 -22.68 4.19
N GLU A 40 -6.42 -23.31 5.22
CA GLU A 40 -5.28 -24.22 5.11
C GLU A 40 -5.57 -25.44 6.01
N SER A 41 -5.42 -26.64 5.45
CA SER A 41 -5.63 -27.88 6.20
C SER A 41 -4.46 -28.14 7.16
N ALA A 42 -4.73 -28.90 8.23
CA ALA A 42 -3.74 -29.18 9.28
C ALA A 42 -2.52 -29.97 8.80
N ASP A 43 -2.68 -30.76 7.74
CA ASP A 43 -1.63 -31.50 7.03
C ASP A 43 -0.93 -30.67 5.94
N GLY A 44 -1.40 -29.44 5.66
CA GLY A 44 -0.87 -28.54 4.64
C GLY A 44 -1.20 -28.95 3.19
N GLU A 45 -1.94 -30.04 2.97
CA GLU A 45 -2.21 -30.55 1.62
C GLU A 45 -3.25 -29.72 0.87
N ARG A 46 -4.17 -29.06 1.59
CA ARG A 46 -5.24 -28.25 1.01
C ARG A 46 -5.12 -26.80 1.46
N ARG A 47 -4.83 -25.93 0.48
CA ARG A 47 -4.76 -24.48 0.69
C ARG A 47 -5.68 -23.76 -0.28
N VAL A 48 -6.54 -22.90 0.25
CA VAL A 48 -7.47 -22.06 -0.51
C VAL A 48 -7.01 -20.61 -0.37
N GLU A 49 -6.65 -20.00 -1.48
CA GLU A 49 -6.12 -18.64 -1.52
C GLU A 49 -6.97 -17.74 -2.42
N LEU A 50 -6.83 -16.44 -2.19
CA LEU A 50 -7.40 -15.39 -3.02
C LEU A 50 -6.32 -14.35 -3.32
N SER A 51 -6.28 -13.82 -4.54
CA SER A 51 -5.29 -12.83 -4.95
C SER A 51 -5.84 -11.86 -5.99
N THR A 52 -5.55 -10.57 -5.82
CA THR A 52 -5.73 -9.55 -6.85
C THR A 52 -4.40 -9.15 -7.51
N LEU A 53 -3.28 -9.71 -7.07
CA LEU A 53 -1.96 -9.36 -7.59
C LEU A 53 -1.85 -9.81 -9.06
N PRO A 54 -1.45 -8.94 -10.01
CA PRO A 54 -1.45 -9.28 -11.44
C PRO A 54 -0.66 -10.56 -11.76
N ASP A 55 0.45 -10.79 -11.07
CA ASP A 55 1.31 -11.97 -11.29
C ASP A 55 0.66 -13.28 -10.81
N ASN A 56 -0.24 -13.22 -9.82
CA ASN A 56 -0.82 -14.38 -9.17
C ASN A 56 -2.30 -14.61 -9.46
N ILE A 57 -3.05 -13.58 -9.88
CA ILE A 57 -4.51 -13.65 -10.05
C ILE A 57 -4.93 -14.74 -11.04
N GLY A 58 -4.18 -14.93 -12.14
CA GLY A 58 -4.47 -16.01 -13.10
C GLY A 58 -4.36 -17.42 -12.52
N ARG A 59 -3.50 -17.60 -11.51
CA ARG A 59 -3.29 -18.89 -10.83
C ARG A 59 -4.22 -19.07 -9.63
N LYS A 60 -4.34 -18.06 -8.77
CA LYS A 60 -5.03 -18.14 -7.48
C LYS A 60 -6.51 -17.77 -7.57
N SER A 61 -6.92 -16.95 -8.53
CA SER A 61 -8.28 -16.39 -8.60
C SER A 61 -8.68 -16.09 -10.04
N ARG A 62 -8.53 -17.09 -10.93
CA ARG A 62 -8.88 -16.95 -12.35
C ARG A 62 -10.34 -16.49 -12.48
N ASP A 63 -10.57 -15.54 -13.38
CA ASP A 63 -11.91 -15.02 -13.70
C ASP A 63 -12.61 -14.23 -12.56
N MET A 64 -11.88 -13.90 -11.48
CA MET A 64 -12.41 -13.06 -10.39
C MET A 64 -12.51 -11.59 -10.79
N ILE A 65 -13.71 -11.00 -10.66
CA ILE A 65 -14.01 -9.60 -11.02
C ILE A 65 -14.51 -8.74 -9.85
N SER A 66 -14.55 -9.29 -8.64
CA SER A 66 -15.15 -8.66 -7.45
C SER A 66 -14.31 -7.52 -6.85
N TRP A 67 -13.00 -7.48 -7.12
CA TRP A 67 -12.10 -6.45 -6.61
C TRP A 67 -11.23 -5.88 -7.72
N PHE A 68 -11.44 -4.60 -8.02
CA PHE A 68 -10.50 -3.82 -8.82
C PHE A 68 -9.34 -3.32 -7.96
N PRO A 69 -8.17 -3.04 -8.56
CA PRO A 69 -7.03 -2.48 -7.83
C PRO A 69 -7.39 -1.15 -7.17
N ILE A 70 -6.89 -0.92 -5.95
CA ILE A 70 -7.01 0.39 -5.30
C ILE A 70 -5.92 1.32 -5.83
N PHE A 71 -6.22 2.60 -5.95
CA PHE A 71 -5.25 3.63 -6.35
C PHE A 71 -5.04 4.64 -5.23
N PHE A 72 -3.78 4.80 -4.79
CA PHE A 72 -3.35 5.80 -3.82
C PHE A 72 -2.67 6.96 -4.56
N PRO A 73 -3.39 8.05 -4.86
CA PRO A 73 -2.84 9.15 -5.65
C PRO A 73 -1.78 9.93 -4.89
N LEU A 74 -0.83 10.53 -5.61
CA LEU A 74 -0.02 11.64 -5.10
C LEU A 74 -0.73 12.95 -5.41
N LYS A 75 -0.64 13.92 -4.49
CA LYS A 75 -1.20 15.27 -4.70
C LYS A 75 -0.61 15.98 -5.91
N GLN A 76 0.70 15.82 -6.09
CA GLN A 76 1.44 16.32 -7.23
C GLN A 76 2.22 15.14 -7.84
N PRO A 77 2.19 14.96 -9.17
CA PRO A 77 2.99 13.95 -9.83
C PRO A 77 4.49 14.14 -9.53
N LEU A 78 5.18 13.05 -9.21
CA LEU A 78 6.60 13.06 -8.87
C LEU A 78 7.42 12.59 -10.06
N TYR A 79 8.20 13.50 -10.66
CA TYR A 79 9.18 13.12 -11.68
C TYR A 79 10.33 12.32 -11.06
N VAL A 80 10.69 11.20 -11.70
CA VAL A 80 11.79 10.32 -11.29
C VAL A 80 12.81 10.17 -12.44
N PRO A 81 14.10 10.48 -12.20
CA PRO A 81 15.18 10.14 -13.13
C PRO A 81 15.34 8.62 -13.31
N PRO A 82 16.10 8.15 -14.33
CA PRO A 82 16.43 6.73 -14.45
C PRO A 82 17.27 6.27 -13.26
N ASP A 83 17.22 4.97 -12.97
CA ASP A 83 17.91 4.31 -11.84
C ASP A 83 17.65 4.95 -10.47
N THR A 84 16.41 5.42 -10.29
CA THR A 84 15.92 5.98 -9.02
C THR A 84 15.38 4.86 -8.14
N GLU A 85 15.73 4.89 -6.86
CA GLU A 85 15.12 4.09 -5.81
C GLU A 85 14.02 4.92 -5.13
N LEU A 86 12.77 4.49 -5.29
CA LEU A 86 11.64 5.05 -4.57
C LEU A 86 11.50 4.38 -3.21
N GLU A 87 11.42 5.16 -2.15
CA GLU A 87 11.02 4.71 -0.83
C GLU A 87 9.59 5.16 -0.57
N VAL A 88 8.66 4.21 -0.56
CA VAL A 88 7.27 4.45 -0.18
C VAL A 88 7.15 4.27 1.32
N SER A 89 6.76 5.32 2.03
CA SER A 89 6.37 5.22 3.43
C SER A 89 4.85 5.27 3.52
N MET A 90 4.24 4.28 4.18
CA MET A 90 2.79 4.22 4.38
C MET A 90 2.47 3.85 5.82
N TRP A 91 1.41 4.44 6.35
CA TRP A 91 0.92 4.21 7.71
C TRP A 91 -0.55 3.86 7.67
N ARG A 92 -0.92 2.73 8.27
CA ARG A 92 -2.30 2.46 8.69
C ARG A 92 -2.47 3.04 10.09
N GLN A 93 -3.28 4.07 10.19
CA GLN A 93 -3.54 4.80 11.42
C GLN A 93 -4.97 4.52 11.90
N THR A 94 -5.18 4.72 13.20
CA THR A 94 -6.49 4.53 13.81
C THR A 94 -6.64 5.43 15.02
N ASP A 95 -7.88 5.87 15.26
CA ASP A 95 -8.33 6.46 16.51
C ASP A 95 -9.51 5.62 17.05
N ASP A 96 -10.24 6.16 18.03
CA ASP A 96 -11.38 5.47 18.65
C ASP A 96 -12.59 5.30 17.71
N SER A 97 -12.60 5.97 16.55
CA SER A 97 -13.75 6.07 15.64
C SER A 97 -13.44 5.72 14.18
N LYS A 98 -12.18 5.84 13.75
CA LYS A 98 -11.78 5.78 12.35
C LYS A 98 -10.46 5.05 12.18
N VAL A 99 -10.32 4.48 10.99
CA VAL A 99 -9.07 3.97 10.44
C VAL A 99 -8.79 4.75 9.15
N TRP A 100 -7.54 5.12 8.93
CA TRP A 100 -7.12 5.78 7.70
C TRP A 100 -5.71 5.37 7.31
N TYR A 101 -5.32 5.74 6.10
CA TYR A 101 -3.97 5.55 5.61
C TYR A 101 -3.30 6.89 5.41
N GLU A 102 -1.99 6.97 5.64
CA GLU A 102 -1.15 8.10 5.25
C GLU A 102 -0.04 7.54 4.37
N TRP A 103 0.36 8.25 3.33
CA TRP A 103 1.46 7.80 2.48
C TRP A 103 2.26 8.96 1.90
N MET A 104 3.54 8.70 1.68
CA MET A 104 4.44 9.59 0.96
C MET A 104 5.46 8.76 0.18
N VAL A 105 5.99 9.35 -0.89
CA VAL A 105 7.00 8.72 -1.74
C VAL A 105 8.22 9.62 -1.79
N GLU A 106 9.38 9.06 -1.50
CA GLU A 106 10.67 9.72 -1.64
C GLU A 106 11.46 9.05 -2.76
N ALA A 107 12.22 9.85 -3.51
CA ALA A 107 13.06 9.39 -4.60
C ALA A 107 14.52 9.61 -4.24
N TYR A 108 15.31 8.55 -4.33
CA TYR A 108 16.75 8.56 -4.05
C TYR A 108 17.54 8.09 -5.27
N MET A 109 18.74 8.64 -5.46
CA MET A 109 19.72 8.13 -6.42
C MET A 109 21.02 7.78 -5.73
N TRP A 110 21.63 6.67 -6.14
CA TRP A 110 22.94 6.26 -5.65
C TRP A 110 24.03 7.11 -6.31
N VAL A 111 24.87 7.76 -5.50
CA VAL A 111 26.03 8.56 -5.94
C VAL A 111 27.36 7.86 -5.65
N GLY A 112 27.31 6.74 -4.95
CA GLY A 112 28.44 5.87 -4.65
C GLY A 112 27.96 4.55 -4.05
N PRO A 113 28.86 3.63 -3.68
CA PRO A 113 28.51 2.29 -3.20
C PRO A 113 27.67 2.26 -1.91
N SER A 114 27.77 3.30 -1.10
CA SER A 114 27.11 3.39 0.22
C SER A 114 26.37 4.71 0.44
N GLN A 115 26.30 5.56 -0.58
CA GLN A 115 25.71 6.88 -0.48
C GLN A 115 24.61 7.06 -1.52
N ARG A 116 23.41 7.38 -1.03
CA ARG A 116 22.27 7.82 -1.83
C ARG A 116 21.90 9.25 -1.48
N VAL A 117 21.39 10.00 -2.46
CA VAL A 117 20.96 11.39 -2.28
C VAL A 117 19.47 11.56 -2.57
N LYS A 118 18.86 12.45 -1.79
CA LYS A 118 17.56 13.09 -1.98
C LYS A 118 17.35 13.65 -3.39
N VAL A 119 16.60 13.04 -4.31
CA VAL A 119 16.30 13.67 -5.62
C VAL A 119 14.86 14.14 -5.80
N GLY A 120 13.94 13.67 -4.96
CA GLY A 120 12.56 14.13 -4.97
C GLY A 120 11.74 13.59 -3.81
N ALA A 121 10.58 14.20 -3.56
CA ALA A 121 9.56 13.67 -2.67
C ALA A 121 8.19 14.19 -3.05
N SER A 122 7.17 13.39 -2.75
CA SER A 122 5.79 13.83 -2.70
C SER A 122 5.51 14.53 -1.38
N ASP A 123 4.44 15.34 -1.36
CA ASP A 123 3.81 15.72 -0.10
C ASP A 123 3.24 14.48 0.62
N MET A 124 3.03 14.62 1.93
CA MET A 124 2.22 13.69 2.71
C MET A 124 0.79 13.67 2.15
N SER A 125 0.34 12.49 1.77
CA SER A 125 -1.00 12.24 1.27
C SER A 125 -1.83 11.55 2.35
N VAL A 126 -3.07 12.02 2.49
CA VAL A 126 -4.09 11.48 3.39
C VAL A 126 -5.40 11.37 2.61
N PRO A 127 -6.32 10.47 2.99
CA PRO A 127 -7.62 10.36 2.35
C PRO A 127 -8.29 11.72 2.35
N MET A 128 -8.78 12.14 1.18
CA MET A 128 -9.57 13.36 1.06
C MET A 128 -10.85 13.16 1.89
N VAL A 129 -10.89 13.75 3.08
CA VAL A 129 -12.07 13.80 3.95
C VAL A 129 -13.13 14.65 3.24
N GLY A 130 -13.86 14.07 2.29
CA GLY A 130 -14.93 14.76 1.55
C GLY A 130 -15.20 14.29 0.12
N ALA A 131 -14.30 13.54 -0.51
CA ALA A 131 -14.46 13.14 -1.93
C ALA A 131 -15.33 11.88 -2.14
N ILE A 132 -15.66 11.15 -1.08
CA ILE A 132 -16.37 9.86 -1.14
C ILE A 132 -17.74 10.00 -0.46
N LYS A 133 -18.55 10.97 -0.90
CA LYS A 133 -19.94 11.10 -0.39
C LYS A 133 -20.96 10.22 -1.13
N ASN A 134 -20.66 9.78 -2.36
CA ASN A 134 -21.68 9.17 -3.24
C ASN A 134 -21.40 7.72 -3.70
N HIS A 135 -20.30 7.10 -3.29
CA HIS A 135 -20.06 5.68 -3.56
C HIS A 135 -19.44 5.03 -2.32
N PRO A 136 -20.22 4.28 -1.52
CA PRO A 136 -19.65 3.50 -0.43
C PRO A 136 -18.81 2.37 -1.04
N VAL A 137 -17.50 2.61 -1.18
CA VAL A 137 -16.55 1.52 -1.36
C VAL A 137 -16.36 0.95 0.04
N TYR A 138 -17.01 -0.18 0.32
CA TYR A 138 -16.80 -0.92 1.56
C TYR A 138 -15.36 -1.45 1.57
N PHE A 139 -14.54 -0.88 2.45
CA PHE A 139 -13.17 -1.33 2.69
C PHE A 139 -13.20 -2.60 3.53
N ALA A 140 -12.92 -3.74 2.92
CA ALA A 140 -12.45 -4.93 3.64
C ALA A 140 -10.93 -4.95 3.55
N ALA A 141 -10.24 -4.26 4.46
CA ALA A 141 -8.83 -4.51 4.71
C ALA A 141 -8.76 -5.76 5.60
N ALA A 142 -8.59 -6.93 5.00
CA ALA A 142 -8.16 -8.10 5.76
C ALA A 142 -6.71 -7.83 6.22
N ALA A 143 -6.54 -7.55 7.51
CA ALA A 143 -5.24 -7.71 8.14
C ALA A 143 -4.94 -9.21 8.10
N ALA A 144 -4.08 -9.64 7.17
CA ALA A 144 -3.38 -10.90 7.33
C ALA A 144 -2.24 -10.63 8.30
N ASP A 145 -2.51 -10.81 9.59
CA ASP A 145 -1.44 -11.03 10.55
C ASP A 145 -0.77 -12.38 10.17
N ALA A 146 0.55 -12.34 10.00
CA ALA A 146 1.43 -13.49 10.00
C ALA A 146 2.24 -13.46 11.30
#